data_AF-A0A3B5PSA0-F1
#
_entry.id   AF-A0A3B5PSA0-F1
#
_cell.length_a   1.000
_cell.length_b   1.000
_cell.length_c   1.000
_cell.angle_alpha   90.00
_cell.angle_beta   90.00
_cell.angle_gamma   90.00
#
_symmetry.space_group_name_H-M   'P 1'
#
loop_
_entity.id
_entity.type
_entity.pdbx_description
1 polymer ?
#
loop_
_entity_poly.entity_id
_entity_poly.type
_entity_poly.pdbx_seq_one_letter_code
_entity_poly.pdbx_strand_id
1 'polypeptide(L)'
;GLSKIKITNLSVFNVTTSSLFVYWTKPKGSSSFYRIHWKGGEISLQRNVSETYLTISNLTAGEQYTITVTAVAADKHSCYIHKDH
;
A
#
# COMPACT_ATOMS: atom_id res chain seq x y z
N GLY A 1 3.77 4.17 -17.69
CA GLY A 1 4.58 4.41 -16.48
C GLY A 1 4.13 3.40 -15.45
N LEU A 2 4.29 3.66 -14.16
CA LEU A 2 3.48 2.98 -13.13
C LEU A 2 2.47 4.00 -12.64
N SER A 3 1.17 3.73 -12.76
CA SER A 3 0.16 4.55 -12.08
C SER A 3 0.13 4.24 -10.59
N LYS A 4 0.00 5.29 -9.77
CA LYS A 4 -0.03 5.22 -8.30
C LYS A 4 -1.32 5.82 -7.78
N ILE A 5 -2.03 5.10 -6.91
CA ILE A 5 -3.28 5.55 -6.31
C ILE A 5 -3.14 5.50 -4.79
N LYS A 6 -3.34 6.65 -4.12
CA LYS A 6 -3.40 6.69 -2.65
C LYS A 6 -4.72 6.07 -2.18
N ILE A 7 -4.62 5.15 -1.21
CA ILE A 7 -5.78 4.50 -0.61
C ILE A 7 -6.40 5.41 0.46
N THR A 8 -7.73 5.56 0.42
CA THR A 8 -8.49 6.35 1.42
C THR A 8 -9.30 5.48 2.39
N ASN A 9 -9.71 4.29 1.97
CA ASN A 9 -10.48 3.35 2.81
C ASN A 9 -9.53 2.37 3.48
N LEU A 10 -8.79 2.89 4.46
CA LEU A 10 -7.85 2.14 5.29
C LEU A 10 -8.45 1.91 6.67
N SER A 11 -8.21 0.74 7.24
CA SER A 11 -8.70 0.38 8.57
C SER A 11 -7.62 -0.36 9.35
N VAL A 12 -7.59 -0.12 10.65
CA VAL A 12 -6.57 -0.62 11.57
C VAL A 12 -7.25 -1.44 12.67
N PHE A 13 -6.71 -2.62 12.98
CA PHE A 13 -7.20 -3.49 14.04
C PHE A 13 -6.07 -4.26 14.73
N ASN A 14 -6.42 -5.02 15.78
CA ASN A 14 -5.48 -5.80 16.59
C ASN A 14 -4.25 -4.97 16.99
N VAL A 15 -4.50 -3.78 17.52
CA VAL A 15 -3.46 -2.85 17.95
C VAL A 15 -2.92 -3.32 19.30
N THR A 16 -1.62 -3.56 19.35
CA THR A 16 -0.87 -3.87 20.57
C THR A 16 0.17 -2.79 20.80
N THR A 17 0.97 -2.93 21.86
CA THR A 17 2.08 -2.02 22.15
C THR A 17 3.21 -2.11 21.12
N SER A 18 3.30 -3.19 20.33
CA SER A 18 4.40 -3.42 19.39
C SER A 18 3.97 -3.84 17.99
N SER A 19 2.65 -3.89 17.72
CA SER A 19 2.13 -4.28 16.42
C SER A 19 0.75 -3.71 16.15
N LEU A 20 0.40 -3.67 14.86
CA LEU A 20 -0.94 -3.40 14.39
C LEU A 20 -1.20 -4.16 13.10
N PHE A 21 -2.46 -4.46 12.84
CA PHE A 21 -2.89 -4.97 11.55
C PHE A 21 -3.57 -3.86 10.77
N VAL A 22 -3.19 -3.72 9.50
CA VAL A 22 -3.77 -2.75 8.58
C VAL A 22 -4.35 -3.47 7.36
N TYR A 23 -5.54 -3.06 6.95
CA TYR A 23 -6.15 -3.51 5.70
C TYR A 23 -6.83 -2.38 4.95
N TRP A 24 -7.06 -2.62 3.67
CA TRP A 24 -7.69 -1.66 2.78
C TRP A 24 -8.53 -2.34 1.72
N THR A 25 -9.42 -1.57 1.09
CA THR A 25 -10.14 -2.02 -0.10
C THR A 25 -9.31 -1.77 -1.36
N LYS A 26 -9.26 -2.74 -2.27
CA LYS A 26 -8.65 -2.58 -3.59
C LYS A 26 -9.36 -1.45 -4.36
N PRO A 27 -8.63 -0.43 -4.87
CA PRO A 27 -9.23 0.65 -5.65
C PRO A 27 -9.73 0.13 -7.01
N LYS A 28 -10.67 0.84 -7.63
CA LYS A 28 -11.12 0.53 -9.01
C LYS A 28 -9.94 0.65 -9.97
N GLY A 29 -9.64 -0.41 -10.72
CA GLY A 29 -8.52 -0.51 -11.65
C GLY A 29 -7.61 -1.72 -11.40
N SER A 30 -6.58 -1.86 -12.23
CA SER A 30 -5.58 -2.92 -12.08
C SER A 30 -4.50 -2.47 -11.11
N SER A 31 -4.42 -3.07 -9.91
CA SER A 31 -3.27 -2.93 -9.01
C SER A 31 -2.41 -4.18 -9.11
N SER A 32 -1.10 -4.02 -9.32
CA SER A 32 -0.14 -5.12 -9.32
C SER A 32 0.34 -5.45 -7.91
N PHE A 33 0.58 -4.42 -7.09
CA PHE A 33 0.95 -4.55 -5.69
C PHE A 33 0.61 -3.25 -4.93
N TYR A 34 0.78 -3.28 -3.62
CA TYR A 34 0.62 -2.13 -2.74
C TYR A 34 1.92 -1.82 -2.04
N ARG A 35 2.23 -0.54 -1.89
CA ARG A 35 3.34 -0.04 -1.08
C ARG A 35 2.78 0.58 0.19
N ILE A 36 3.21 0.06 1.31
CA ILE A 36 2.86 0.53 2.64
C ILE A 36 4.08 1.21 3.21
N HIS A 37 3.92 2.46 3.66
CA HIS A 37 4.94 3.23 4.36
C HIS A 37 4.39 3.58 5.74
N TRP A 38 5.16 3.33 6.78
CA TRP A 38 4.84 3.76 8.14
C TRP A 38 6.01 4.50 8.76
N LYS A 39 5.70 5.61 9.44
CA LYS A 39 6.68 6.46 10.11
C LYS A 39 6.20 6.89 11.50
N GLY A 40 7.10 6.93 12.47
CA GLY A 40 6.82 7.30 13.86
C GLY A 40 8.09 7.14 14.71
N GLY A 41 8.31 8.04 15.66
CA GLY A 41 9.61 8.17 16.34
C GLY A 41 10.76 8.31 15.34
N GLU A 42 11.78 7.47 15.50
CA GLU A 42 12.93 7.37 14.58
C GLU A 42 12.72 6.40 13.42
N ILE A 43 11.56 5.72 13.36
CA ILE A 43 11.28 4.70 12.36
C ILE A 43 10.62 5.33 11.12
N SER A 44 11.12 4.98 9.94
CA SER A 44 10.49 5.25 8.65
C SER A 44 10.75 4.06 7.70
N LEU A 45 9.77 3.16 7.59
CA LEU A 45 9.92 1.88 6.91
C LEU A 45 8.85 1.68 5.86
N GLN A 46 9.19 0.94 4.80
CA GLN A 46 8.27 0.59 3.73
C GLN A 46 8.28 -0.90 3.41
N ARG A 47 7.15 -1.41 2.91
CA ARG A 47 7.00 -2.78 2.42
C ARG A 47 6.06 -2.82 1.21
N ASN A 48 6.38 -3.66 0.23
CA ASN A 48 5.46 -3.98 -0.85
C ASN A 48 4.78 -5.34 -0.57
N VAL A 49 3.49 -5.45 -0.86
CA VAL A 49 2.69 -6.68 -0.72
C VAL A 49 1.71 -6.81 -1.89
N SER A 50 1.34 -8.04 -2.24
CA SER A 50 0.29 -8.32 -3.23
C SER A 50 -1.12 -8.28 -2.63
N GLU A 51 -1.20 -8.55 -1.34
CA GLU A 51 -2.43 -8.66 -0.57
C GLU A 51 -2.99 -7.26 -0.23
N THR A 52 -4.24 -7.20 0.21
CA THR A 52 -4.86 -5.96 0.68
C THR A 52 -4.76 -5.76 2.20
N TYR A 53 -3.74 -6.35 2.81
CA TYR A 53 -3.48 -6.25 4.24
C TYR A 53 -2.00 -6.42 4.58
N LEU A 54 -1.62 -5.99 5.78
CA LEU A 54 -0.29 -6.18 6.35
C LEU A 54 -0.35 -6.13 7.89
N THR A 55 0.36 -7.03 8.56
CA THR A 55 0.72 -6.85 9.97
C THR A 55 2.04 -6.07 10.04
N ILE A 56 2.02 -4.93 10.72
CA ILE A 56 3.21 -4.14 11.06
C ILE A 56 3.61 -4.52 12.48
N SER A 57 4.86 -4.92 12.66
CA SER A 57 5.43 -5.37 13.94
C SER A 57 6.64 -4.52 14.31
N ASN A 58 7.18 -4.74 15.52
CA ASN A 58 8.34 -4.04 16.07
C ASN A 58 8.11 -2.53 16.19
N LEU A 59 6.90 -2.14 16.60
CA LEU A 59 6.57 -0.77 16.96
C LEU A 59 7.02 -0.48 18.41
N THR A 60 7.30 0.79 18.68
CA THR A 60 7.60 1.27 20.02
C THR A 60 6.33 1.70 20.72
N ALA A 61 6.14 1.25 21.96
CA ALA A 61 4.97 1.61 22.76
C ALA A 61 4.95 3.11 23.08
N GLY A 62 3.79 3.74 22.96
CA GLY A 62 3.61 5.17 23.23
C GLY A 62 3.92 6.10 22.04
N GLU A 63 4.42 5.56 20.93
CA GLU A 63 4.73 6.35 19.73
C GLU A 63 3.52 6.47 18.79
N GLN A 64 3.41 7.62 18.14
CA GLN A 64 2.41 7.86 17.11
C GLN A 64 2.96 7.49 15.73
N TYR A 65 2.26 6.59 15.03
CA TYR A 65 2.63 6.18 13.67
C TYR A 65 1.66 6.73 12.63
N THR A 66 2.20 7.26 11.53
CA THR A 66 1.46 7.58 10.31
C THR A 66 1.63 6.47 9.29
N ILE A 67 0.53 5.86 8.84
CA ILE A 67 0.54 4.80 7.83
C ILE A 67 -0.01 5.34 6.50
N THR A 68 0.72 5.12 5.42
CA THR A 68 0.30 5.46 4.05
C THR A 68 0.33 4.22 3.17
N VAL A 69 -0.77 3.95 2.47
CA VAL A 69 -0.86 2.85 1.50
C VAL A 69 -1.07 3.43 0.11
N THR A 70 -0.28 2.95 -0.84
CA THR A 70 -0.33 3.34 -2.27
C THR A 70 -0.46 2.08 -3.12
N ALA A 71 -1.53 1.99 -3.92
CA ALA A 71 -1.63 0.98 -4.96
C ALA A 71 -0.71 1.34 -6.13
N VAL A 72 -0.01 0.34 -6.69
CA VAL A 72 0.89 0.50 -7.83
C VAL A 72 0.45 -0.43 -8.95
N ALA A 73 0.17 0.14 -10.13
CA ALA A 73 -0.23 -0.59 -11.31
C ALA A 73 0.92 -0.65 -12.33
N ALA A 74 1.10 -1.80 -12.98
CA ALA A 74 1.81 -1.86 -14.26
C ALA A 74 0.85 -1.40 -15.37
N ASP A 75 1.10 -0.22 -15.96
CA ASP A 75 0.28 0.25 -17.07
C ASP A 75 0.55 -0.65 -18.29
N LYS A 76 -0.35 -1.60 -18.58
CA LYS A 76 -0.27 -2.44 -19.78
C LYS A 76 -0.93 -1.72 -20.95
N HIS A 77 -0.32 -0.64 -21.44
CA HIS A 77 -0.73 -0.03 -22.72
C HIS A 77 -0.07 -0.80 -23.87
N SER A 78 -0.62 -1.96 -24.24
CA SER A 78 -0.33 -2.53 -25.56
C SER A 78 -1.28 -1.90 -26.57
N CYS A 79 -0.80 -0.91 -27.32
CA CYS A 79 -1.48 -0.41 -28.50
C CYS A 79 -1.02 -1.23 -29.71
N TYR A 80 -1.89 -2.09 -30.25
CA TYR A 80 -1.65 -2.75 -31.53
C TYR A 80 -2.09 -1.79 -32.63
N ILE A 81 -1.14 -1.22 -33.37
CA ILE A 81 -1.47 -0.47 -34.59
C ILE A 81 -1.53 -1.48 -35.74
N HIS A 82 -2.74 -1.77 -36.21
CA HIS A 82 -2.93 -2.33 -37.54
C HIS A 82 -2.71 -1.20 -38.55
N LYS A 83 -1.73 -1.34 -39.44
CA LYS A 83 -1.64 -0.48 -40.62
C LYS A 83 -2.53 -1.09 -41.69
N ASP A 84 -3.65 -0.43 -41.98
CA ASP A 84 -4.35 -0.66 -43.24
C ASP A 84 -3.52 -0.05 -44.38
N HIS A 85 -3.24 -0.92 -45.35
CA HIS A 85 -2.69 -0.81 -46.70
C HIS A 85 -1.65 0.26 -47.10
#